data_AF-A0AAW8JIW3-F1
#
_entry.id   AF-A0AAW8JIW3-F1
#
_cell.length_a   1.000
_cell.length_b   1.000
_cell.length_c   1.000
_cell.angle_alpha   90.00
_cell.angle_beta   90.00
_cell.angle_gamma   90.00
#
_symmetry.space_group_name_H-M   'P 1'
#
loop_
_entity.id
_entity.type
_entity.pdbx_description
1 polymer ?
#
loop_
_entity_poly.entity_id
_entity_poly.type
_entity_poly.pdbx_seq_one_letter_code
_entity_poly.pdbx_strand_id
1 'polypeptide(L)'
;MSIPESQNAQLQSVEQRLVSLKKRQKHLMWFATTSLSLCILSIFTLYFQHDIAFGLFGLTSETKQLYFPAMMNLDLSYFSSDSDYIFSLFKWIGWLILKFFGSFFAAFILVSILKHFHFFKVRFKSLVLRFVAWLLCFILVWTGMSFVQYDLKDKKEKAYAELTQYDQNIQQSKIAQYLQNSNEDQYVKAYLLAQTALLHKPADLATAKPYLQMLVDAERQNPKFDQYGFRPEQLWTMQQQVYGKAITPVAQSVKDQVKNAELIEKMMQYVLWTIFSLSLVIALFLYLISSRLKTRIFRIEQSL
;
A
#
# COMPACT_ATOMS: atom_id res chain seq x y z
N MET A 1 49.84 45.11 20.27
CA MET A 1 48.64 45.34 21.09
C MET A 1 48.06 43.97 21.41
N SER A 2 48.43 43.41 22.56
CA SER A 2 47.93 42.10 23.01
C SER A 2 46.49 42.28 23.49
N ILE A 3 45.58 41.52 22.89
CA ILE A 3 44.21 41.40 23.40
C ILE A 3 44.33 40.83 24.83
N PRO A 4 43.77 41.48 25.85
CA PRO A 4 43.87 41.00 27.23
C PRO A 4 43.30 39.58 27.33
N GLU A 5 43.97 38.67 28.06
CA GLU A 5 43.57 37.26 28.20
C GLU A 5 42.10 37.08 28.61
N SER A 6 41.55 38.04 29.34
CA SER A 6 40.14 38.08 29.73
C SER A 6 39.16 38.20 28.55
N GLN A 7 39.51 38.93 27.48
CA GLN A 7 38.69 39.04 26.27
C GLN A 7 38.72 37.75 25.44
N ASN A 8 39.88 37.08 25.37
CA ASN A 8 40.01 35.79 24.68
C ASN A 8 39.21 34.67 25.39
N ALA A 9 39.24 34.63 26.72
CA ALA A 9 38.43 33.68 27.50
C ALA A 9 36.91 33.92 27.33
N GLN A 10 36.49 35.18 27.21
CA GLN A 10 35.10 35.54 26.93
C GLN A 10 34.67 35.11 25.53
N LEU A 11 35.47 35.38 24.50
CA LEU A 11 35.22 34.94 23.12
C LEU A 11 35.09 33.42 23.01
N GLN A 12 36.03 32.66 23.60
CA GLN A 12 35.97 31.19 23.63
C GLN A 12 34.71 30.67 24.34
N SER A 13 34.27 31.33 25.42
CA SER A 13 33.03 30.95 26.12
C SER A 13 31.76 31.22 25.30
N VAL A 14 31.75 32.27 24.48
CA VAL A 14 30.65 32.61 23.58
C VAL A 14 30.58 31.61 22.41
N GLU A 15 31.72 31.26 21.82
CA GLU A 15 31.82 30.26 20.76
C GLU A 15 31.34 28.87 21.23
N GLN A 16 31.78 28.42 22.41
CA GLN A 16 31.33 27.13 22.98
C GLN A 16 29.81 27.11 23.20
N ARG A 17 29.24 28.19 23.72
CA ARG A 17 27.78 28.33 23.90
C ARG A 17 27.06 28.32 22.55
N LEU A 18 27.61 28.96 21.53
CA LEU A 18 27.06 29.00 20.17
C LEU A 18 27.05 27.62 19.51
N VAL A 19 28.13 26.84 19.65
CA VAL A 19 28.19 25.45 19.18
C VAL A 19 27.12 24.60 19.87
N SER A 20 26.94 24.76 21.19
CA SER A 20 25.91 24.02 21.94
C SER A 20 24.49 24.38 21.48
N LEU A 21 24.23 25.66 21.16
CA LEU A 21 22.93 26.14 20.65
C LEU A 21 22.63 25.59 19.25
N LYS A 22 23.62 25.59 18.35
CA LYS A 22 23.50 24.96 17.02
C LYS A 22 23.17 23.47 17.11
N LYS A 23 23.84 22.74 18.01
CA LYS A 23 23.58 21.32 18.24
C LYS A 23 22.14 21.08 18.70
N ARG A 24 21.63 21.87 19.66
CA ARG A 24 20.25 21.80 20.15
C ARG A 24 19.23 22.12 19.05
N GLN A 25 19.46 23.17 18.26
CA GLN A 25 18.61 23.54 17.14
C GLN A 25 18.54 22.41 16.10
N LYS A 26 19.67 21.78 15.78
CA LYS A 26 19.71 20.63 14.86
C LYS A 26 18.94 19.42 15.41
N HIS A 27 19.09 19.07 16.69
CA HIS A 27 18.32 17.99 17.30
C HIS A 27 16.81 18.27 17.30
N LEU A 28 16.39 19.48 17.66
CA LEU A 28 14.99 19.90 17.59
C LEU A 28 14.43 19.80 16.17
N MET A 29 15.22 20.20 15.17
CA MET A 29 14.82 20.06 13.77
C MET A 29 14.66 18.59 13.37
N TRP A 30 15.58 17.70 13.79
CA TRP A 30 15.43 16.26 13.55
C TRP A 30 14.15 15.70 14.17
N PHE A 31 13.85 16.03 15.42
CA PHE A 31 12.62 15.59 16.08
C PHE A 31 11.37 16.16 15.40
N ALA A 32 11.40 17.43 14.97
CA ALA A 32 10.29 18.05 14.23
C ALA A 32 10.04 17.30 12.91
N THR A 33 11.10 16.98 12.16
CA THR A 33 10.99 16.22 10.91
C THR A 33 10.46 14.80 11.15
N THR A 34 10.92 14.09 12.18
CA THR A 34 10.40 12.75 12.51
C THR A 34 8.92 12.80 12.87
N SER A 35 8.51 13.80 13.66
CA SER A 35 7.10 14.00 14.04
C SER A 35 6.24 14.32 12.82
N LEU A 36 6.75 15.12 11.88
CA LEU A 36 6.06 15.40 10.63
C LEU A 36 5.93 14.15 9.75
N SER A 37 6.98 13.32 9.67
CA SER A 37 6.93 12.03 8.97
C SER A 37 5.87 11.10 9.57
N LEU A 38 5.73 11.07 10.91
CA LEU A 38 4.66 10.32 11.58
C LEU A 38 3.27 10.85 11.20
N CYS A 39 3.07 12.17 11.12
CA CYS A 39 1.82 12.76 10.63
C CYS A 39 1.48 12.28 9.21
N ILE A 40 2.44 12.34 8.29
CA ILE A 40 2.24 11.92 6.90
C ILE A 40 1.91 10.43 6.84
N LEU A 41 2.62 9.62 7.62
CA LEU A 41 2.37 8.19 7.73
C LEU A 41 0.96 7.90 8.26
N SER A 42 0.50 8.62 9.27
CA SER A 42 -0.86 8.47 9.81
C SER A 42 -1.93 8.79 8.76
N ILE A 43 -1.77 9.86 7.98
CA ILE A 43 -2.71 10.19 6.88
C ILE A 43 -2.71 9.08 5.83
N PHE A 44 -1.53 8.61 5.43
CA PHE A 44 -1.42 7.53 4.46
C PHE A 44 -2.11 6.25 4.95
N THR A 45 -1.91 5.87 6.22
CA THR A 45 -2.59 4.71 6.81
C THR A 45 -4.10 4.90 6.94
N LEU A 46 -4.58 6.11 7.25
CA LEU A 46 -6.01 6.43 7.30
C LEU A 46 -6.70 6.15 5.95
N TYR A 47 -6.02 6.38 4.83
CA TYR A 47 -6.57 6.09 3.50
C TYR A 47 -6.81 4.59 3.28
N PHE A 48 -5.90 3.73 3.76
CA PHE A 48 -6.00 2.28 3.62
C PHE A 48 -6.69 1.59 4.82
N GLN A 49 -7.19 2.34 5.78
CA GLN A 49 -7.61 1.79 7.09
C GLN A 49 -8.72 0.74 6.96
N HIS A 50 -9.69 1.01 6.08
CA HIS A 50 -10.87 0.18 5.89
C HIS A 50 -10.47 -1.17 5.29
N ASP A 51 -9.69 -1.10 4.22
CA ASP A 51 -9.08 -2.23 3.52
C ASP A 51 -8.20 -3.10 4.44
N ILE A 52 -7.48 -2.49 5.40
CA ILE A 52 -6.68 -3.21 6.40
C ILE A 52 -7.59 -3.91 7.42
N ALA A 53 -8.58 -3.21 7.98
CA ALA A 53 -9.46 -3.75 9.01
C ALA A 53 -10.33 -4.91 8.50
N PHE A 54 -10.90 -4.76 7.31
CA PHE A 54 -11.70 -5.81 6.65
C PHE A 54 -10.83 -6.95 6.13
N GLY A 55 -9.64 -6.64 5.60
CA GLY A 55 -8.70 -7.65 5.11
C GLY A 55 -8.20 -8.62 6.18
N LEU A 56 -8.17 -8.22 7.47
CA LEU A 56 -7.76 -9.11 8.58
C LEU A 56 -8.72 -10.30 8.77
N PHE A 57 -9.96 -10.13 8.34
CA PHE A 57 -11.00 -11.16 8.40
C PHE A 57 -11.30 -11.76 7.01
N GLY A 58 -10.46 -11.47 6.01
CA GLY A 58 -10.70 -11.92 4.63
C GLY A 58 -11.88 -11.23 3.95
N LEU A 59 -12.41 -10.14 4.53
CA LEU A 59 -13.52 -9.38 3.98
C LEU A 59 -13.00 -8.33 3.00
N THR A 60 -13.76 -8.10 1.94
CA THR A 60 -13.52 -7.01 1.00
C THR A 60 -14.83 -6.28 0.69
N SER A 61 -14.74 -4.99 0.44
CA SER A 61 -15.91 -4.15 0.15
C SER A 61 -16.37 -4.24 -1.30
N GLU A 62 -15.49 -4.74 -2.16
CA GLU A 62 -15.76 -5.01 -3.57
C GLU A 62 -15.19 -6.37 -3.94
N THR A 63 -15.82 -7.05 -4.90
CA THR A 63 -15.25 -8.23 -5.53
C THR A 63 -14.04 -7.80 -6.37
N LYS A 64 -12.82 -8.05 -5.84
CA LYS A 64 -11.56 -7.65 -6.49
C LYS A 64 -10.92 -8.80 -7.28
N GLN A 65 -11.30 -10.05 -7.01
CA GLN A 65 -10.76 -11.26 -7.65
C GLN A 65 -11.84 -12.34 -7.81
N LEU A 66 -11.59 -13.32 -8.70
CA LEU A 66 -12.40 -14.52 -8.86
C LEU A 66 -12.00 -15.57 -7.82
N TYR A 67 -12.95 -16.00 -7.02
CA TYR A 67 -12.79 -17.10 -6.09
C TYR A 67 -13.39 -18.35 -6.68
N PHE A 68 -12.55 -19.37 -6.87
CA PHE A 68 -12.98 -20.70 -7.31
C PHE A 68 -13.43 -21.53 -6.10
N PRO A 69 -14.62 -22.17 -6.15
CA PRO A 69 -15.06 -23.07 -5.08
C PRO A 69 -14.15 -24.30 -4.94
N ALA A 70 -14.02 -24.82 -3.72
CA ALA A 70 -13.10 -25.92 -3.40
C ALA A 70 -13.40 -27.24 -4.13
N MET A 71 -14.63 -27.41 -4.65
CA MET A 71 -15.06 -28.63 -5.35
C MET A 71 -14.71 -28.66 -6.85
N MET A 72 -14.14 -27.59 -7.40
CA MET A 72 -13.80 -27.53 -8.82
C MET A 72 -12.59 -28.42 -9.13
N ASN A 73 -12.78 -29.46 -9.92
CA ASN A 73 -11.72 -30.36 -10.37
C ASN A 73 -11.01 -29.77 -11.59
N LEU A 74 -10.23 -28.68 -11.43
CA LEU A 74 -9.48 -28.11 -12.55
C LEU A 74 -8.19 -27.42 -12.15
N ASP A 75 -7.20 -27.58 -13.02
CA ASP A 75 -5.85 -26.99 -13.00
C ASP A 75 -5.87 -25.47 -13.30
N LEU A 76 -6.88 -24.76 -12.78
CA LEU A 76 -6.97 -23.30 -12.76
C LEU A 76 -6.32 -22.74 -11.47
N SER A 77 -5.53 -23.55 -10.76
CA SER A 77 -4.71 -23.15 -9.62
C SER A 77 -3.72 -22.03 -9.96
N TYR A 78 -3.35 -21.89 -11.24
CA TYR A 78 -2.60 -20.74 -11.75
C TYR A 78 -3.37 -19.41 -11.60
N PHE A 79 -4.70 -19.48 -11.65
CA PHE A 79 -5.65 -18.38 -11.51
C PHE A 79 -6.30 -18.30 -10.12
N SER A 80 -6.01 -19.22 -9.19
CA SER A 80 -6.37 -19.05 -7.79
C SER A 80 -5.33 -18.15 -7.14
N SER A 81 -5.48 -16.83 -7.27
CA SER A 81 -4.67 -15.90 -6.50
C SER A 81 -5.00 -16.07 -5.03
N ASP A 82 -4.01 -16.51 -4.24
CA ASP A 82 -4.09 -16.55 -2.79
C ASP A 82 -4.70 -15.25 -2.26
N SER A 83 -5.77 -15.47 -1.50
CA SER A 83 -6.79 -14.58 -0.96
C SER A 83 -6.30 -13.40 -0.13
N ASP A 84 -5.00 -13.23 0.03
CA ASP A 84 -4.47 -12.38 1.07
C ASP A 84 -4.17 -11.01 0.49
N TYR A 85 -5.21 -10.19 0.34
CA TYR A 85 -5.08 -8.78 -0.03
C TYR A 85 -4.06 -8.07 0.87
N ILE A 86 -4.05 -8.38 2.17
CA ILE A 86 -3.03 -7.92 3.12
C ILE A 86 -1.62 -8.39 2.69
N PHE A 87 -1.47 -9.64 2.28
CA PHE A 87 -0.19 -10.15 1.78
C PHE A 87 0.19 -9.54 0.43
N SER A 88 -0.78 -9.18 -0.41
CA SER A 88 -0.56 -8.41 -1.64
C SER A 88 -0.08 -6.98 -1.32
N LEU A 89 -0.67 -6.32 -0.32
CA LEU A 89 -0.19 -5.03 0.20
C LEU A 89 1.23 -5.16 0.79
N PHE A 90 1.50 -6.21 1.57
CA PHE A 90 2.84 -6.48 2.09
C PHE A 90 3.84 -6.82 0.98
N LYS A 91 3.41 -7.52 -0.07
CA LYS A 91 4.24 -7.77 -1.27
C LYS A 91 4.53 -6.46 -1.98
N TRP A 92 3.53 -5.59 -2.15
CA TRP A 92 3.71 -4.28 -2.77
C TRP A 92 4.68 -3.41 -1.95
N ILE A 93 4.50 -3.33 -0.63
CA ILE A 93 5.37 -2.54 0.24
C ILE A 93 6.76 -3.16 0.35
N GLY A 94 6.85 -4.49 0.41
CA GLY A 94 8.10 -5.23 0.38
C GLY A 94 8.88 -4.97 -0.92
N TRP A 95 8.19 -4.96 -2.06
CA TRP A 95 8.79 -4.57 -3.34
C TRP A 95 9.24 -3.11 -3.36
N LEU A 96 8.49 -2.19 -2.75
CA LEU A 96 8.85 -0.77 -2.66
C LEU A 96 10.10 -0.58 -1.79
N ILE A 97 10.15 -1.24 -0.63
CA ILE A 97 11.32 -1.26 0.26
C ILE A 97 12.52 -1.85 -0.49
N LEU A 98 12.35 -2.99 -1.15
CA LEU A 98 13.41 -3.64 -1.91
C LEU A 98 13.93 -2.75 -3.05
N LYS A 99 13.05 -2.06 -3.79
CA LYS A 99 13.44 -1.08 -4.81
C LYS A 99 14.24 0.06 -4.23
N PHE A 100 13.80 0.59 -3.08
CA PHE A 100 14.46 1.72 -2.44
C PHE A 100 15.87 1.36 -1.98
N PHE A 101 16.00 0.32 -1.15
CA PHE A 101 17.32 -0.11 -0.68
C PHE A 101 18.16 -0.69 -1.81
N GLY A 102 17.58 -1.51 -2.68
CA GLY A 102 18.26 -2.10 -3.83
C GLY A 102 18.83 -1.04 -4.77
N SER A 103 18.02 -0.03 -5.15
CA SER A 103 18.50 1.06 -6.02
C SER A 103 19.52 1.94 -5.31
N PHE A 104 19.34 2.18 -4.01
CA PHE A 104 20.28 2.96 -3.20
C PHE A 104 21.67 2.33 -3.17
N PHE A 105 21.77 1.05 -2.79
CA PHE A 105 23.06 0.32 -2.75
C PHE A 105 23.63 0.08 -4.15
N ALA A 106 22.80 -0.32 -5.12
CA ALA A 106 23.25 -0.54 -6.49
C ALA A 106 23.82 0.74 -7.14
N ALA A 107 23.23 1.92 -6.85
CA ALA A 107 23.76 3.19 -7.32
C ALA A 107 25.18 3.48 -6.76
N PHE A 108 25.46 3.11 -5.49
CA PHE A 108 26.81 3.23 -4.94
C PHE A 108 27.81 2.32 -5.67
N ILE A 109 27.42 1.07 -5.93
CA ILE A 109 28.26 0.10 -6.66
C ILE A 109 28.53 0.60 -8.08
N LEU A 110 27.49 1.04 -8.81
CA LEU A 110 27.61 1.57 -10.17
C LEU A 110 28.53 2.79 -10.23
N VAL A 111 28.39 3.74 -9.31
CA VAL A 111 29.29 4.90 -9.25
C VAL A 111 30.73 4.48 -8.91
N SER A 112 30.91 3.44 -8.08
CA SER A 112 32.24 2.90 -7.78
C SER A 112 32.90 2.29 -9.02
N ILE A 113 32.14 1.54 -9.82
CA ILE A 113 32.59 0.96 -11.09
C ILE A 113 32.88 2.07 -12.12
N LEU A 114 31.99 3.06 -12.25
CA LEU A 114 32.14 4.18 -13.17
C LEU A 114 33.43 4.97 -12.91
N LYS A 115 33.85 5.12 -11.64
CA LYS A 115 35.13 5.77 -11.28
C LYS A 115 36.36 5.07 -11.82
N HIS A 116 36.27 3.79 -12.20
CA HIS A 116 37.39 3.03 -12.77
C HIS A 116 37.67 3.40 -14.23
N PHE A 117 36.67 3.93 -14.95
CA PHE A 117 36.84 4.39 -16.33
C PHE A 117 37.49 5.77 -16.39
N HIS A 118 38.46 5.93 -17.30
CA HIS A 118 39.28 7.15 -17.42
C HIS A 118 38.43 8.43 -17.59
N PHE A 119 37.37 8.37 -18.40
CA PHE A 119 36.45 9.49 -18.64
C PHE A 119 35.80 10.03 -17.35
N PHE A 120 35.28 9.12 -16.53
CA PHE A 120 34.57 9.46 -15.30
C PHE A 120 35.54 9.78 -14.15
N LYS A 121 36.73 9.18 -14.13
CA LYS A 121 37.80 9.50 -13.17
C LYS A 121 38.22 10.98 -13.23
N VAL A 122 38.28 11.56 -14.44
CA VAL A 122 38.63 12.97 -14.65
C VAL A 122 37.48 13.91 -14.28
N ARG A 123 36.22 13.54 -14.57
CA ARG A 123 35.02 14.36 -14.30
C ARG A 123 34.56 14.29 -12.82
N PHE A 124 34.75 13.16 -12.12
CA PHE A 124 34.34 12.99 -10.71
C PHE A 124 35.31 13.59 -9.68
N LYS A 125 35.84 14.78 -9.93
CA LYS A 125 36.64 15.51 -8.94
C LYS A 125 35.78 16.24 -7.90
N SER A 126 34.62 16.76 -8.30
CA SER A 126 33.69 17.45 -7.40
C SER A 126 32.72 16.50 -6.70
N LEU A 127 32.47 16.76 -5.41
CA LEU A 127 31.49 16.03 -4.60
C LEU A 127 30.08 16.15 -5.19
N VAL A 128 29.73 17.32 -5.71
CA VAL A 128 28.43 17.57 -6.36
C VAL A 128 28.24 16.68 -7.59
N LEU A 129 29.28 16.53 -8.43
CA LEU A 129 29.18 15.70 -9.64
C LEU A 129 29.05 14.21 -9.33
N ARG A 130 29.70 13.75 -8.25
CA ARG A 130 29.54 12.38 -7.73
C ARG A 130 28.13 12.14 -7.22
N PHE A 131 27.54 13.13 -6.55
CA PHE A 131 26.15 13.06 -6.07
C PHE A 131 25.15 13.01 -7.24
N VAL A 132 25.32 13.86 -8.25
CA VAL A 132 24.46 13.86 -9.46
C VAL A 132 24.53 12.52 -10.19
N ALA A 133 25.73 11.97 -10.39
CA ALA A 133 25.87 10.66 -11.03
C ALA A 133 25.30 9.51 -10.20
N TRP A 134 25.43 9.58 -8.87
CA TRP A 134 24.75 8.64 -7.98
C TRP A 134 23.24 8.71 -8.14
N LEU A 135 22.66 9.91 -8.20
CA LEU A 135 21.23 10.11 -8.39
C LEU A 135 20.75 9.60 -9.76
N LEU A 136 21.52 9.80 -10.82
CA LEU A 136 21.22 9.22 -12.15
C LEU A 136 21.27 7.69 -12.14
N CYS A 137 22.28 7.09 -11.51
CA CYS A 137 22.36 5.63 -11.36
C CYS A 137 21.19 5.09 -10.53
N PHE A 138 20.79 5.81 -9.47
CA PHE A 138 19.64 5.45 -8.65
C PHE A 138 18.35 5.43 -9.48
N ILE A 139 18.09 6.49 -10.27
CA ILE A 139 16.91 6.56 -11.13
C ILE A 139 16.92 5.44 -12.18
N LEU A 140 18.07 5.17 -12.80
CA LEU A 140 18.19 4.09 -13.80
C LEU A 140 17.90 2.72 -13.20
N VAL A 141 18.50 2.39 -12.05
CA VAL A 141 18.26 1.11 -11.37
C VAL A 141 16.81 1.00 -10.91
N TRP A 142 16.25 2.07 -10.35
CA TRP A 142 14.86 2.11 -9.93
C TRP A 142 13.90 1.87 -11.10
N THR A 143 14.18 2.49 -12.25
CA THR A 143 13.40 2.34 -13.47
C THR A 143 13.51 0.91 -14.01
N GLY A 144 14.73 0.33 -14.04
CA GLY A 144 14.95 -1.05 -14.45
C GLY A 144 14.21 -2.06 -13.55
N MET A 145 14.29 -1.89 -12.23
CA MET A 145 13.52 -2.72 -11.30
C MET A 145 12.01 -2.52 -11.44
N SER A 146 11.57 -1.31 -11.78
CA SER A 146 10.15 -1.04 -12.05
C SER A 146 9.67 -1.73 -13.31
N PHE A 147 10.51 -1.80 -14.35
CA PHE A 147 10.22 -2.58 -15.56
C PHE A 147 10.11 -4.08 -15.27
N VAL A 148 11.03 -4.64 -14.48
CA VAL A 148 10.98 -6.06 -14.06
C VAL A 148 9.71 -6.34 -13.23
N GLN A 149 9.36 -5.46 -12.30
CA GLN A 149 8.12 -5.59 -11.53
C GLN A 149 6.89 -5.55 -12.45
N TYR A 150 6.90 -4.65 -13.44
CA TYR A 150 5.82 -4.52 -14.41
C TYR A 150 5.66 -5.80 -15.23
N ASP A 151 6.72 -6.32 -15.84
CA ASP A 151 6.66 -7.55 -16.65
C ASP A 151 6.18 -8.78 -15.84
N LEU A 152 6.60 -8.89 -14.58
CA LEU A 152 6.16 -9.96 -13.69
C LEU A 152 4.68 -9.86 -13.28
N LYS A 153 4.14 -8.63 -13.11
CA LYS A 153 2.75 -8.40 -12.73
C LYS A 153 1.79 -8.48 -13.93
N ASP A 154 2.23 -7.93 -15.06
CA ASP A 154 1.48 -7.82 -16.31
C ASP A 154 1.08 -9.18 -16.87
N LYS A 155 1.96 -10.18 -16.83
CA LYS A 155 1.64 -11.55 -17.31
C LYS A 155 0.47 -12.19 -16.58
N LYS A 156 0.40 -12.02 -15.26
CA LYS A 156 -0.70 -12.57 -14.46
C LYS A 156 -1.96 -11.73 -14.64
N GLU A 157 -1.86 -10.42 -14.44
CA GLU A 157 -2.99 -9.49 -14.51
C GLU A 157 -3.65 -9.47 -15.90
N LYS A 158 -2.87 -9.56 -16.98
CA LYS A 158 -3.40 -9.70 -18.35
C LYS A 158 -4.11 -11.03 -18.56
N ALA A 159 -3.57 -12.14 -18.07
CA ALA A 159 -4.23 -13.44 -18.18
C ALA A 159 -5.56 -13.47 -17.41
N TYR A 160 -5.63 -12.81 -16.25
CA TYR A 160 -6.88 -12.62 -15.49
C TYR A 160 -7.87 -11.70 -16.19
N ALA A 161 -7.40 -10.56 -16.71
CA ALA A 161 -8.22 -9.63 -17.47
C ALA A 161 -8.79 -10.32 -18.70
N GLU A 162 -7.97 -11.05 -19.47
CA GLU A 162 -8.40 -11.78 -20.66
C GLU A 162 -9.41 -12.91 -20.35
N LEU A 163 -9.36 -13.49 -19.14
CA LEU A 163 -10.30 -14.51 -18.70
C LEU A 163 -11.70 -13.93 -18.41
N THR A 164 -11.74 -12.73 -17.83
CA THR A 164 -12.95 -12.09 -17.28
C THR A 164 -13.53 -10.98 -18.12
N GLN A 165 -12.75 -10.40 -19.03
CA GLN A 165 -13.14 -9.26 -19.83
C GLN A 165 -14.24 -9.64 -20.84
N TYR A 166 -15.24 -8.78 -20.91
CA TYR A 166 -16.29 -8.80 -21.91
C TYR A 166 -16.74 -7.35 -22.17
N ASP A 167 -17.22 -7.05 -23.37
CA ASP A 167 -17.64 -5.69 -23.73
C ASP A 167 -19.15 -5.48 -23.56
N GLN A 168 -19.96 -6.41 -24.08
CA GLN A 168 -21.42 -6.25 -24.12
C GLN A 168 -22.16 -7.37 -23.38
N ASN A 169 -21.61 -8.58 -23.36
CA ASN A 169 -22.29 -9.73 -22.78
C ASN A 169 -21.29 -10.64 -22.07
N ILE A 170 -21.58 -11.00 -20.83
CA ILE A 170 -20.76 -11.90 -20.02
C ILE A 170 -20.48 -13.25 -20.71
N GLN A 171 -21.36 -13.72 -21.59
CA GLN A 171 -21.16 -14.95 -22.38
C GLN A 171 -20.00 -14.86 -23.38
N GLN A 172 -19.51 -13.65 -23.69
CA GLN A 172 -18.32 -13.43 -24.51
C GLN A 172 -17.03 -13.66 -23.72
N SER A 173 -17.08 -13.61 -22.39
CA SER A 173 -15.91 -13.87 -21.55
C SER A 173 -15.44 -15.31 -21.72
N LYS A 174 -14.11 -15.51 -21.70
CA LYS A 174 -13.52 -16.85 -21.79
C LYS A 174 -13.99 -17.74 -20.65
N ILE A 175 -14.20 -17.18 -19.46
CA ILE A 175 -14.73 -17.94 -18.33
C ILE A 175 -16.17 -18.41 -18.56
N ALA A 176 -17.04 -17.60 -19.15
CA ALA A 176 -18.40 -18.03 -19.45
C ALA A 176 -18.44 -19.14 -20.50
N GLN A 177 -17.65 -19.02 -21.57
CA GLN A 177 -17.51 -20.07 -22.59
C GLN A 177 -16.96 -21.37 -22.00
N TYR A 178 -15.98 -21.25 -21.11
CA TYR A 178 -15.43 -22.38 -20.38
C TYR A 178 -16.48 -23.08 -19.50
N LEU A 179 -17.22 -22.29 -18.71
CA LEU A 179 -18.28 -22.79 -17.82
C LEU A 179 -19.47 -23.36 -18.59
N GLN A 180 -19.74 -22.90 -19.80
CA GLN A 180 -20.78 -23.47 -20.64
C GLN A 180 -20.43 -24.91 -21.08
N ASN A 181 -19.16 -25.16 -21.38
CA ASN A 181 -18.65 -26.46 -21.81
C ASN A 181 -18.27 -27.40 -20.65
N SER A 182 -18.20 -26.89 -19.42
CA SER A 182 -17.88 -27.69 -18.25
C SER A 182 -19.09 -28.45 -17.69
N ASN A 183 -18.85 -29.62 -17.11
CA ASN A 183 -19.87 -30.42 -16.41
C ASN A 183 -20.11 -29.96 -14.96
N GLU A 184 -19.82 -28.69 -14.66
CA GLU A 184 -20.00 -28.11 -13.33
C GLU A 184 -21.49 -27.90 -13.01
N ASP A 185 -21.83 -27.88 -11.73
CA ASP A 185 -23.19 -27.59 -11.28
C ASP A 185 -23.60 -26.15 -11.65
N GLN A 186 -24.88 -25.95 -11.96
CA GLN A 186 -25.45 -24.65 -12.31
C GLN A 186 -25.21 -23.58 -11.24
N TYR A 187 -25.15 -23.95 -9.96
CA TYR A 187 -24.87 -23.00 -8.88
C TYR A 187 -23.41 -22.57 -8.83
N VAL A 188 -22.48 -23.47 -9.14
CA VAL A 188 -21.04 -23.14 -9.26
C VAL A 188 -20.83 -22.18 -10.44
N LYS A 189 -21.52 -22.42 -11.57
CA LYS A 189 -21.51 -21.51 -12.72
C LYS A 189 -22.07 -20.14 -12.35
N ALA A 190 -23.21 -20.09 -11.66
CA ALA A 190 -23.80 -18.83 -11.20
C ALA A 190 -22.87 -18.06 -10.26
N TYR A 191 -22.17 -18.74 -9.36
CA TYR A 191 -21.19 -18.14 -8.44
C TYR A 191 -20.01 -17.49 -9.18
N LEU A 192 -19.45 -18.15 -10.19
CA LEU A 192 -18.32 -17.60 -10.96
C LEU A 192 -18.76 -16.48 -11.91
N LEU A 193 -19.94 -16.60 -12.52
CA LEU A 193 -20.49 -15.56 -13.40
C LEU A 193 -20.91 -14.30 -12.62
N ALA A 194 -21.49 -14.46 -11.43
CA ALA A 194 -21.79 -13.32 -10.55
C ALA A 194 -20.52 -12.55 -10.19
N GLN A 195 -19.44 -13.25 -9.81
CA GLN A 195 -18.14 -12.61 -9.54
C GLN A 195 -17.57 -11.93 -10.77
N THR A 196 -17.63 -12.57 -11.93
CA THR A 196 -17.13 -12.01 -13.20
C THR A 196 -17.85 -10.72 -13.58
N ALA A 197 -19.18 -10.66 -13.39
CA ALA A 197 -19.96 -9.44 -13.60
C ALA A 197 -19.57 -8.32 -12.61
N LEU A 198 -19.30 -8.66 -11.35
CA LEU A 198 -18.89 -7.70 -10.32
C LEU A 198 -17.44 -7.20 -10.51
N LEU A 199 -16.60 -7.97 -11.20
CA LEU A 199 -15.22 -7.60 -11.57
C LEU A 199 -15.13 -6.69 -12.78
N HIS A 200 -16.19 -6.62 -13.60
CA HIS A 200 -16.25 -5.73 -14.75
C HIS A 200 -16.10 -4.26 -14.30
N LYS A 201 -15.52 -3.40 -15.16
CA LYS A 201 -15.33 -1.97 -14.85
C LYS A 201 -16.12 -1.11 -15.86
N PRO A 202 -17.20 -0.42 -15.45
CA PRO A 202 -17.81 -0.42 -14.11
C PRO A 202 -18.53 -1.73 -13.79
N ALA A 203 -18.74 -2.01 -12.49
CA ALA A 203 -19.36 -3.26 -12.04
C ALA A 203 -20.75 -3.46 -12.67
N ASP A 204 -20.98 -4.61 -13.29
CA ASP A 204 -22.21 -4.92 -14.00
C ASP A 204 -23.23 -5.56 -13.03
N LEU A 205 -23.86 -4.71 -12.23
CA LEU A 205 -24.87 -5.13 -11.25
C LEU A 205 -26.10 -5.76 -11.91
N ALA A 206 -26.40 -5.38 -13.16
CA ALA A 206 -27.55 -5.89 -13.90
C ALA A 206 -27.35 -7.36 -14.26
N THR A 207 -26.15 -7.74 -14.68
CA THR A 207 -25.78 -9.12 -14.97
C THR A 207 -25.50 -9.93 -13.69
N ALA A 208 -24.92 -9.33 -12.66
CA ALA A 208 -24.61 -10.02 -11.40
C ALA A 208 -25.87 -10.44 -10.61
N LYS A 209 -26.89 -9.58 -10.57
CA LYS A 209 -28.10 -9.78 -9.78
C LYS A 209 -28.85 -11.09 -10.05
N PRO A 210 -29.17 -11.49 -11.30
CA PRO A 210 -29.88 -12.74 -11.55
C PRO A 210 -29.08 -13.97 -11.12
N TYR A 211 -27.76 -14.00 -11.34
CA TYR A 211 -26.91 -15.11 -10.90
C TYR A 211 -26.82 -15.19 -9.37
N LEU A 212 -26.74 -14.04 -8.69
CA LEU A 212 -26.75 -14.01 -7.24
C LEU A 212 -28.11 -14.41 -6.65
N GLN A 213 -29.20 -14.04 -7.31
CA GLN A 213 -30.54 -14.50 -6.94
C GLN A 213 -30.68 -16.02 -7.03
N MET A 214 -30.12 -16.64 -8.09
CA MET A 214 -30.09 -18.10 -8.20
C MET A 214 -29.36 -18.76 -7.02
N LEU A 215 -28.28 -18.16 -6.51
CA LEU A 215 -27.59 -18.66 -5.32
C LEU A 215 -28.41 -18.50 -4.04
N VAL A 216 -29.11 -17.37 -3.89
CA VAL A 216 -30.02 -17.13 -2.76
C VAL A 216 -31.13 -18.17 -2.73
N ASP A 217 -31.71 -18.48 -3.88
CA ASP A 217 -32.79 -19.46 -4.01
C ASP A 217 -32.27 -20.89 -3.82
N ALA A 218 -31.07 -21.19 -4.34
CA ALA A 218 -30.39 -22.46 -4.14
C ALA A 218 -30.15 -22.76 -2.67
N GLU A 219 -29.69 -21.78 -1.90
CA GLU A 219 -29.43 -21.95 -0.46
C GLU A 219 -30.70 -22.26 0.33
N ARG A 220 -31.85 -21.73 -0.11
CA ARG A 220 -33.15 -22.00 0.54
C ARG A 220 -33.74 -23.36 0.17
N GLN A 221 -33.48 -23.84 -1.04
CA GLN A 221 -34.17 -24.99 -1.62
C GLN A 221 -33.30 -26.25 -1.67
N ASN A 222 -31.98 -26.11 -1.68
CA ASN A 222 -31.05 -27.21 -1.92
C ASN A 222 -30.28 -27.59 -0.64
N PRO A 223 -30.51 -28.80 -0.07
CA PRO A 223 -29.79 -29.27 1.11
C PRO A 223 -28.31 -29.56 0.85
N LYS A 224 -27.86 -29.59 -0.41
CA LYS A 224 -26.45 -29.78 -0.79
C LYS A 224 -25.67 -28.47 -0.91
N PHE A 225 -26.28 -27.32 -0.58
CA PHE A 225 -25.64 -26.02 -0.79
C PHE A 225 -24.28 -25.89 -0.08
N ASP A 226 -24.18 -26.41 1.14
CA ASP A 226 -22.94 -26.40 1.91
C ASP A 226 -21.81 -27.23 1.27
N GLN A 227 -22.17 -28.22 0.44
CA GLN A 227 -21.19 -29.09 -0.22
C GLN A 227 -20.41 -28.32 -1.29
N TYR A 228 -20.98 -27.28 -1.91
CA TYR A 228 -20.29 -26.52 -2.96
C TYR A 228 -19.07 -25.73 -2.45
N GLY A 229 -18.94 -25.54 -1.14
CA GLY A 229 -17.77 -24.89 -0.54
C GLY A 229 -17.61 -23.41 -0.91
N PHE A 230 -18.73 -22.71 -1.11
CA PHE A 230 -18.72 -21.27 -1.32
C PHE A 230 -18.20 -20.55 -0.08
N ARG A 231 -17.29 -19.59 -0.27
CA ARG A 231 -16.75 -18.81 0.85
C ARG A 231 -17.81 -17.85 1.40
N PRO A 232 -18.15 -17.93 2.69
CA PRO A 232 -19.13 -17.03 3.31
C PRO A 232 -18.81 -15.55 3.13
N GLU A 233 -17.52 -15.17 3.20
CA GLU A 233 -17.03 -13.80 3.08
C GLU A 233 -17.30 -13.24 1.69
N GLN A 234 -17.13 -14.09 0.66
CA GLN A 234 -17.35 -13.70 -0.74
C GLN A 234 -18.84 -13.58 -1.06
N LEU A 235 -19.66 -14.50 -0.56
CA LEU A 235 -21.13 -14.38 -0.65
C LEU A 235 -21.61 -13.11 0.06
N TRP A 236 -21.04 -12.77 1.21
CA TRP A 236 -21.31 -11.52 1.90
C TRP A 236 -20.94 -10.30 1.05
N THR A 237 -19.72 -10.23 0.52
CA THR A 237 -19.27 -9.12 -0.33
C THR A 237 -20.16 -8.94 -1.57
N MET A 238 -20.49 -10.03 -2.28
CA MET A 238 -21.35 -9.96 -3.46
C MET A 238 -22.76 -9.47 -3.11
N GLN A 239 -23.35 -9.98 -2.03
CA GLN A 239 -24.68 -9.55 -1.57
C GLN A 239 -24.66 -8.11 -1.06
N GLN A 240 -23.58 -7.68 -0.42
CA GLN A 240 -23.41 -6.30 0.01
C GLN A 240 -23.28 -5.35 -1.18
N GLN A 241 -22.52 -5.72 -2.22
CA GLN A 241 -22.33 -4.91 -3.42
C GLN A 241 -23.59 -4.82 -4.30
N VAL A 242 -24.38 -5.89 -4.39
CA VAL A 242 -25.59 -5.95 -5.24
C VAL A 242 -26.86 -5.50 -4.50
N TYR A 243 -27.02 -5.89 -3.24
CA TYR A 243 -28.25 -5.68 -2.46
C TYR A 243 -28.09 -4.73 -1.28
N GLY A 244 -26.87 -4.34 -0.93
CA GLY A 244 -26.58 -3.51 0.25
C GLY A 244 -26.75 -4.23 1.59
N LYS A 245 -27.03 -5.54 1.58
CA LYS A 245 -27.23 -6.38 2.79
C LYS A 245 -27.00 -7.85 2.50
N ALA A 246 -26.58 -8.60 3.53
CA ALA A 246 -26.55 -10.06 3.51
C ALA A 246 -27.96 -10.65 3.64
N ILE A 247 -28.40 -11.37 2.61
CA ILE A 247 -29.71 -12.00 2.50
C ILE A 247 -29.66 -13.48 2.92
N THR A 248 -28.55 -14.16 2.69
CA THR A 248 -28.47 -15.60 2.91
C THR A 248 -27.87 -16.00 4.26
N PRO A 249 -28.31 -17.12 4.87
CA PRO A 249 -27.72 -17.65 6.11
C PRO A 249 -26.20 -17.80 6.09
N VAL A 250 -25.62 -18.31 5.00
CA VAL A 250 -24.18 -18.47 4.82
C VAL A 250 -23.49 -17.11 4.82
N ALA A 251 -24.00 -16.11 4.10
CA ALA A 251 -23.46 -14.74 4.15
C ALA A 251 -23.63 -14.08 5.53
N GLN A 252 -24.69 -14.41 6.26
CA GLN A 252 -24.95 -13.89 7.61
C GLN A 252 -24.04 -14.53 8.68
N SER A 253 -23.47 -15.72 8.44
CA SER A 253 -22.52 -16.35 9.36
C SER A 253 -21.28 -15.48 9.62
N VAL A 254 -20.96 -14.57 8.69
CA VAL A 254 -19.81 -13.66 8.75
C VAL A 254 -20.13 -12.37 9.52
N LYS A 255 -21.39 -12.18 9.96
CA LYS A 255 -21.83 -10.94 10.62
C LYS A 255 -20.98 -10.57 11.84
N ASP A 256 -20.56 -11.55 12.63
CA ASP A 256 -19.69 -11.30 13.78
C ASP A 256 -18.29 -10.86 13.36
N GLN A 257 -17.76 -11.43 12.27
CA GLN A 257 -16.48 -11.01 11.68
C GLN A 257 -16.57 -9.60 11.11
N VAL A 258 -17.66 -9.27 10.41
CA VAL A 258 -17.94 -7.92 9.89
C VAL A 258 -18.02 -6.91 11.04
N LYS A 259 -18.74 -7.24 12.11
CA LYS A 259 -18.84 -6.37 13.29
C LYS A 259 -17.47 -6.16 13.95
N ASN A 260 -16.66 -7.21 14.05
CA ASN A 260 -15.30 -7.10 14.58
C ASN A 260 -14.39 -6.26 13.67
N ALA A 261 -14.53 -6.40 12.35
CA ALA A 261 -13.83 -5.58 11.37
C ALA A 261 -14.21 -4.09 11.49
N GLU A 262 -15.50 -3.76 11.60
CA GLU A 262 -15.98 -2.39 11.83
C GLU A 262 -15.47 -1.81 13.16
N LEU A 263 -15.44 -2.62 14.22
CA LEU A 263 -14.89 -2.19 15.51
C LEU A 263 -13.39 -1.88 15.42
N ILE A 264 -12.63 -2.75 14.75
CA ILE A 264 -11.19 -2.53 14.52
C ILE A 264 -10.96 -1.32 13.63
N GLU A 265 -11.73 -1.15 12.56
CA GLU A 265 -11.66 0.03 11.70
C GLU A 265 -11.87 1.31 12.52
N LYS A 266 -12.94 1.36 13.30
CA LYS A 266 -13.28 2.52 14.13
C LYS A 266 -12.22 2.78 15.20
N MET A 267 -11.71 1.74 15.85
CA MET A 267 -10.62 1.86 16.82
C MET A 267 -9.35 2.40 16.15
N MET A 268 -8.98 1.85 15.00
CA MET A 268 -7.80 2.25 14.24
C MET A 268 -7.92 3.70 13.76
N GLN A 269 -9.11 4.11 13.31
CA GLN A 269 -9.41 5.50 12.95
C GLN A 269 -9.15 6.44 14.13
N TYR A 270 -9.67 6.13 15.33
CA TYR A 270 -9.44 6.97 16.52
C TYR A 270 -7.96 7.04 16.92
N VAL A 271 -7.27 5.89 16.92
CA VAL A 271 -5.84 5.83 17.25
C VAL A 271 -5.01 6.65 16.25
N LEU A 272 -5.28 6.50 14.96
CA LEU A 272 -4.57 7.23 13.90
C LEU A 272 -4.82 8.74 13.97
N TRP A 273 -6.05 9.18 14.22
CA TRP A 273 -6.36 10.60 14.43
C TRP A 273 -5.68 11.17 15.68
N THR A 274 -5.59 10.38 16.75
CA THR A 274 -4.90 10.77 17.98
C THR A 274 -3.40 10.94 17.72
N ILE A 275 -2.77 9.95 17.07
CA ILE A 275 -1.34 10.00 16.70
C ILE A 275 -1.09 11.18 15.76
N PHE A 276 -1.94 11.38 14.76
CA PHE A 276 -1.83 12.51 13.83
C PHE A 276 -1.88 13.84 14.58
N SER A 277 -2.90 14.05 15.40
CA SER A 277 -3.09 15.32 16.13
C SER A 277 -1.92 15.59 17.09
N LEU A 278 -1.50 14.58 17.85
CA LEU A 278 -0.37 14.68 18.77
C LEU A 278 0.94 14.98 18.03
N SER A 279 1.22 14.26 16.94
CA SER A 279 2.42 14.44 16.13
C SER A 279 2.46 15.80 15.46
N LEU A 280 1.31 16.34 15.05
CA LEU A 280 1.18 17.67 14.46
C LEU A 280 1.53 18.76 15.48
N VAL A 281 0.95 18.66 16.69
CA VAL A 281 1.22 19.62 17.78
C VAL A 281 2.70 19.60 18.18
N ILE A 282 3.28 18.41 18.34
CA ILE A 282 4.70 18.25 18.66
C ILE A 282 5.57 18.83 17.53
N ALA A 283 5.27 18.53 16.26
CA ALA A 283 6.02 19.04 15.12
C ALA A 283 6.00 20.58 15.08
N LEU A 284 4.82 21.19 15.27
CA LEU A 284 4.66 22.64 15.32
C LEU A 284 5.45 23.27 16.46
N PHE A 285 5.35 22.71 17.67
CA PHE A 285 6.05 23.24 18.84
C PHE A 285 7.57 23.17 18.67
N LEU A 286 8.09 22.03 18.23
CA LEU A 286 9.52 21.83 17.98
C LEU A 286 10.03 22.75 16.85
N TYR A 287 9.24 22.93 15.80
CA TYR A 287 9.57 23.83 14.70
C TYR A 287 9.65 25.29 15.16
N LEU A 288 8.67 25.76 15.95
CA LEU A 288 8.68 27.11 16.51
C LEU A 288 9.90 27.37 17.40
N ILE A 289 10.25 26.43 18.28
CA ILE A 289 11.45 26.54 19.12
C ILE A 289 12.71 26.55 18.25
N SER A 290 12.81 25.64 17.28
CA SER A 290 13.94 25.58 16.34
C SER A 290 14.12 26.89 15.57
N SER A 291 13.03 27.50 15.10
CA SER A 291 13.03 28.78 14.38
C SER A 291 13.50 29.94 15.27
N ARG A 292 13.02 30.01 16.52
CA ARG A 292 13.50 31.02 17.49
C ARG A 292 14.99 30.86 17.80
N LEU A 293 15.46 29.62 17.98
CA LEU A 293 16.89 29.34 18.19
C LEU A 293 17.73 29.71 16.96
N LYS A 294 17.26 29.39 15.74
CA LYS A 294 17.93 29.77 14.50
C LYS A 294 18.09 31.29 14.38
N THR A 295 17.04 32.04 14.69
CA THR A 295 17.06 33.52 14.69
C THR A 295 18.03 34.07 15.74
N ARG A 296 18.12 33.43 16.91
CA ARG A 296 19.09 33.82 17.96
C ARG A 296 20.53 33.50 17.55
N ILE A 297 20.78 32.34 16.97
CA ILE A 297 22.12 31.95 16.48
C ILE A 297 22.60 32.97 15.44
N PHE A 298 21.75 33.31 14.47
CA PHE A 298 22.06 34.29 13.43
C PHE A 298 22.45 35.66 14.00
N ARG A 299 21.71 36.16 15.01
CA ARG A 299 22.04 37.42 15.67
C ARG A 299 23.38 37.38 16.42
N ILE A 300 23.71 36.26 17.08
CA ILE A 300 24.99 36.12 17.79
C ILE A 300 26.15 36.04 16.79
N GLU A 301 25.98 35.31 15.69
CA GLU A 301 26.97 35.23 14.61
C GLU A 301 27.25 36.57 13.94
N GLN A 302 26.25 37.45 13.83
CA GLN A 302 26.45 38.81 13.29
C GLN A 302 27.13 39.76 14.29
N SER A 303 27.10 39.46 15.58
CA SER A 303 27.68 40.30 16.64
C SER A 303 29.09 39.86 17.09
N LEU A 304 29.57 38.74 16.57
CA LEU A 304 30.94 38.22 16.73
C LEU A 304 31.81 38.72 15.58
#